data_AF-J5KBD8-F1
#
_entry.id   AF-J5KBD8-F1
#
_cell.length_a   1.000
_cell.length_b   1.000
_cell.length_c   1.000
_cell.angle_alpha   90.00
_cell.angle_beta   90.00
_cell.angle_gamma   90.00
#
_symmetry.space_group_name_H-M   'P 1'
#
loop_
_entity.id
_entity.type
_entity.pdbx_description
1 polymer ?
#
loop_
_entity_poly.entity_id
_entity_poly.type
_entity_poly.pdbx_seq_one_letter_code
_entity_poly.pdbx_strand_id
1 'polypeptide(L)'
;MIPIVNRVARMSAIIISLSPVIGIITRHPMPFSLLLFLGLSGFIARMLIHAVTLPIEFDASFSKALPLLREGKYISQSNEKAVSQILKAASLTYVSAALADILNLGRWIVILSRR
;
A
#
# COMPACT_ATOMS: atom_id res chain seq x y z
N MET A 1 -10.70 -4.87 2.75
CA MET A 1 -10.21 -3.46 2.68
C MET A 1 -9.17 -3.25 1.57
N ILE A 2 -8.13 -4.08 1.49
CA ILE A 2 -7.05 -4.01 0.47
C ILE A 2 -7.54 -3.91 -1.00
N PRO A 3 -8.55 -4.67 -1.48
CA PRO A 3 -8.98 -4.54 -2.88
C PRO A 3 -9.61 -3.19 -3.21
N ILE A 4 -10.28 -2.56 -2.23
CA ILE A 4 -10.85 -1.22 -2.38
C ILE A 4 -9.73 -0.19 -2.50
N VAL A 5 -8.74 -0.28 -1.60
CA VAL A 5 -7.55 0.59 -1.60
C VAL A 5 -6.77 0.50 -2.92
N ASN A 6 -6.61 -0.72 -3.46
CA ASN A 6 -5.99 -0.93 -4.77
C ASN A 6 -6.78 -0.31 -5.91
N ARG A 7 -8.12 -0.38 -5.87
CA ARG A 7 -8.99 0.24 -6.87
C ARG A 7 -8.89 1.76 -6.82
N VAL A 8 -8.93 2.35 -5.62
CA VAL A 8 -8.78 3.79 -5.39
C VAL A 8 -7.44 4.27 -5.95
N ALA A 9 -6.33 3.59 -5.64
CA ALA A 9 -5.02 3.98 -6.13
C ALA A 9 -4.87 3.89 -7.66
N ARG A 10 -5.51 2.89 -8.29
CA ARG A 10 -5.56 2.80 -9.75
C ARG A 10 -6.32 4.00 -10.35
N MET A 11 -7.44 4.38 -9.75
CA MET A 11 -8.19 5.57 -10.17
C MET A 11 -7.38 6.86 -9.95
N SER A 12 -6.70 6.99 -8.81
CA SER A 12 -5.78 8.10 -8.54
C SER A 12 -4.69 8.22 -9.61
N ALA A 13 -4.07 7.11 -10.03
CA ALA A 13 -3.07 7.10 -11.10
C ALA A 13 -3.64 7.63 -12.43
N ILE A 14 -4.86 7.21 -12.78
CA ILE A 14 -5.55 7.65 -14.00
C ILE A 14 -5.86 9.15 -13.93
N ILE A 15 -6.36 9.63 -12.79
CA ILE A 15 -6.67 11.05 -12.56
C ILE A 15 -5.42 11.91 -12.70
N ILE A 16 -4.30 11.55 -12.06
CA ILE A 16 -3.05 12.31 -12.18
C ILE A 16 -2.54 12.28 -13.62
N SER A 17 -2.60 11.12 -14.30
CA SER A 17 -2.13 10.99 -15.68
C SER A 17 -2.94 11.84 -16.68
N LEU A 18 -4.24 11.98 -16.46
CA LEU A 18 -5.14 12.78 -17.31
C LEU A 18 -5.14 14.27 -16.98
N SER A 19 -4.72 14.64 -15.76
CA SER A 19 -4.71 16.04 -15.31
C SER A 19 -3.99 17.00 -16.29
N PRO A 20 -2.81 16.69 -16.87
CA PRO A 20 -2.13 17.57 -17.83
C PRO A 20 -2.98 17.83 -19.08
N VAL A 21 -3.61 16.78 -19.61
CA VAL A 21 -4.43 16.83 -20.83
C VAL A 21 -5.64 17.71 -20.59
N ILE A 22 -6.32 17.53 -19.45
CA ILE A 22 -7.47 18.35 -19.05
C ILE A 22 -7.06 19.82 -18.87
N GLY A 23 -5.90 20.10 -18.26
CA GLY A 23 -5.37 21.45 -18.11
C GLY A 23 -5.07 22.14 -19.45
N ILE A 24 -4.55 21.39 -20.42
CA ILE A 24 -4.28 21.90 -21.78
C ILE A 24 -5.59 22.21 -22.52
N ILE A 25 -6.58 21.30 -22.47
CA ILE A 25 -7.86 21.46 -23.17
C ILE A 25 -8.67 22.63 -22.59
N THR A 26 -8.75 22.71 -21.26
CA THR A 26 -9.54 23.76 -20.59
C THR A 26 -8.86 25.13 -20.62
N ARG A 27 -7.56 25.20 -20.97
CA ARG A 27 -6.75 26.43 -20.96
C ARG A 27 -6.79 27.20 -19.63
N HIS A 28 -7.14 26.52 -18.53
CA HIS A 28 -7.26 27.09 -17.19
C HIS A 28 -6.50 26.21 -16.17
N PRO A 29 -5.70 26.79 -15.27
CA PRO A 29 -4.84 26.03 -14.35
C PRO A 29 -5.60 25.38 -13.17
N MET A 30 -6.78 25.91 -12.79
CA MET A 30 -7.58 25.41 -11.66
C MET A 30 -8.04 23.94 -11.77
N PRO A 31 -8.59 23.45 -12.92
CA PRO A 31 -8.97 22.05 -13.04
C PRO A 31 -7.76 21.10 -12.97
N PHE A 32 -6.58 21.54 -13.40
CA PHE A 32 -5.35 20.75 -13.28
C PHE A 32 -4.93 20.56 -11.82
N SER A 33 -4.82 21.66 -11.05
CA SER A 33 -4.37 21.60 -9.66
C SER A 33 -5.34 20.83 -8.76
N LEU A 34 -6.64 20.95 -9.00
CA LEU A 34 -7.66 20.21 -8.26
C LEU A 34 -7.54 18.70 -8.47
N LEU A 35 -7.45 18.27 -9.74
CA LEU A 35 -7.32 16.84 -10.08
C LEU A 35 -6.01 16.25 -9.53
N LEU A 36 -4.94 17.06 -9.54
CA LEU A 36 -3.67 16.67 -8.96
C LEU A 36 -3.78 16.40 -7.46
N PHE A 37 -4.36 17.34 -6.73
CA PHE A 37 -4.57 17.22 -5.28
C PHE A 37 -5.44 16.01 -4.93
N LEU A 38 -6.50 15.78 -5.71
CA LEU A 38 -7.42 14.68 -5.52
C LEU A 38 -6.77 13.31 -5.82
N GLY A 39 -5.92 13.24 -6.84
CA GLY A 39 -5.13 12.05 -7.14
C GLY A 39 -4.09 11.75 -6.05
N LEU A 40 -3.38 12.77 -5.58
CA LEU A 40 -2.32 12.62 -4.58
C LEU A 40 -2.88 12.24 -3.20
N SER A 41 -4.02 12.80 -2.80
CA SER A 41 -4.68 12.46 -1.54
C SER A 41 -5.10 10.97 -1.49
N GLY A 42 -5.51 10.40 -2.62
CA GLY A 42 -5.81 8.96 -2.72
C GLY A 42 -4.57 8.07 -2.54
N PHE A 43 -3.39 8.49 -3.01
CA PHE A 43 -2.14 7.78 -2.76
C PHE A 43 -1.70 7.87 -1.29
N ILE A 44 -1.83 9.05 -0.68
CA ILE A 44 -1.53 9.25 0.74
C ILE A 44 -2.46 8.40 1.60
N ALA A 45 -3.77 8.39 1.30
CA ALA A 45 -4.75 7.57 2.01
C ALA A 45 -4.41 6.07 1.92
N ARG A 46 -4.05 5.58 0.72
CA ARG A 46 -3.60 4.21 0.54
C ARG A 46 -2.37 3.88 1.39
N MET A 47 -1.34 4.73 1.33
CA MET A 47 -0.11 4.54 2.10
C MET A 47 -0.40 4.48 3.61
N LEU A 48 -1.23 5.40 4.12
CA LEU A 48 -1.62 5.42 5.53
C LEU A 48 -2.37 4.16 5.94
N ILE A 49 -3.29 3.66 5.09
CA ILE A 49 -4.01 2.42 5.39
C ILE A 49 -3.01 1.26 5.50
N HIS A 50 -2.10 1.09 4.55
CA HIS A 50 -1.10 0.02 4.60
C HIS A 50 -0.19 0.14 5.83
N ALA A 51 0.25 1.35 6.17
CA ALA A 51 1.08 1.60 7.35
C ALA A 51 0.34 1.27 8.67
N VAL A 52 -0.93 1.64 8.79
CA VAL A 52 -1.75 1.37 9.99
C VAL A 52 -2.14 -0.10 10.10
N THR A 53 -2.35 -0.81 8.99
CA THR A 53 -2.61 -2.26 9.02
C THR A 53 -1.35 -3.09 9.29
N LEU A 54 -0.15 -2.53 9.12
CA LEU A 54 1.09 -3.28 9.29
C LEU A 54 1.24 -3.93 10.69
N PRO A 55 1.03 -3.21 11.81
CA PRO A 55 1.20 -3.78 13.14
C PRO A 55 0.21 -4.90 13.44
N ILE A 56 -1.03 -4.82 12.93
CA ILE A 56 -2.04 -5.85 13.16
C ILE A 56 -1.71 -7.16 12.45
N GLU A 57 -1.08 -7.10 11.28
CA GLU A 57 -0.68 -8.28 10.50
C GLU A 57 0.54 -8.98 11.12
N PHE A 58 1.46 -8.21 11.72
CA PHE A 58 2.54 -8.75 12.54
C PHE A 58 2.01 -9.44 13.80
N ASP A 59 1.06 -8.80 14.51
CA ASP A 59 0.43 -9.40 15.69
C ASP A 59 -0.35 -10.67 15.34
N ALA A 60 -1.10 -10.65 14.24
CA ALA A 60 -1.80 -11.83 13.74
C ALA A 60 -0.84 -12.99 13.42
N SER A 61 0.30 -12.70 12.79
CA SER A 61 1.27 -13.72 12.38
C SER A 61 2.03 -14.33 13.56
N PHE A 62 2.52 -13.52 14.51
CA PHE A 62 3.40 -14.02 15.57
C PHE A 62 2.74 -14.16 16.94
N SER A 63 1.86 -13.23 17.32
CA SER A 63 1.20 -13.24 18.63
C SER A 63 -0.02 -14.15 18.67
N LYS A 64 -0.61 -14.48 17.50
CA LYS A 64 -1.81 -15.33 17.41
C LYS A 64 -1.54 -16.64 16.68
N ALA A 65 -1.12 -16.61 15.41
CA ALA A 65 -1.03 -17.81 14.60
C ALA A 65 0.00 -18.84 15.14
N LEU A 66 1.19 -18.39 15.55
CA LEU A 66 2.23 -19.29 16.03
C LEU A 66 1.86 -20.00 17.36
N PRO A 67 1.35 -19.32 18.39
CA PRO A 67 0.81 -20.00 19.59
C PRO A 67 -0.29 -20.99 19.27
N LEU A 68 -1.24 -20.64 18.40
CA LEU A 68 -2.38 -21.48 18.06
C LEU A 68 -1.96 -22.76 17.33
N LEU A 69 -0.93 -22.68 16.47
CA LEU A 69 -0.32 -23.84 15.82
C LEU A 69 0.42 -24.74 16.82
N ARG A 70 1.11 -24.16 17.81
CA ARG A 70 1.81 -24.90 18.87
C ARG A 70 0.83 -25.61 19.82
N GLU A 71 -0.17 -24.88 20.31
CA GLU A 71 -1.17 -25.40 21.25
C GLU A 71 -2.04 -26.49 20.61
N GLY A 72 -2.43 -26.30 19.35
CA GLY A 72 -3.20 -27.30 18.59
C GLY A 72 -2.39 -28.52 18.13
N LYS A 73 -1.08 -28.59 18.42
CA LYS A 73 -0.16 -29.65 17.95
C LYS A 73 -0.19 -29.85 16.43
N TYR A 74 -0.49 -28.80 15.67
CA TYR A 74 -0.52 -28.84 14.20
C TYR A 74 0.87 -28.85 13.56
N ILE A 75 1.90 -28.52 14.33
CA ILE A 75 3.29 -28.45 13.89
C ILE A 75 4.20 -29.23 14.84
N SER A 76 5.15 -29.97 14.30
CA SER A 76 6.21 -30.62 15.09
C SER A 76 7.28 -29.60 15.49
N GLN A 77 7.98 -29.85 16.61
CA GLN A 77 9.10 -29.00 17.05
C GLN A 77 10.18 -28.84 15.97
N SER A 78 10.42 -29.87 15.15
CA SER A 78 11.36 -29.80 14.03
C SER A 78 10.95 -28.80 12.94
N ASN A 79 9.64 -28.59 12.74
CA ASN A 79 9.09 -27.73 11.68
C ASN A 79 8.80 -26.30 12.15
N GLU A 80 8.87 -26.05 13.45
CA GLU A 80 8.53 -24.77 14.06
C GLU A 80 9.36 -23.60 13.51
N LYS A 81 10.66 -23.83 13.28
CA LYS A 81 11.56 -22.84 12.68
C LYS A 81 11.14 -22.47 11.24
N ALA A 82 10.75 -23.47 10.46
CA ALA A 82 10.29 -23.26 9.08
C ALA A 82 8.95 -22.50 9.05
N VAL A 83 8.03 -22.86 9.94
CA VAL A 83 6.72 -22.18 10.07
C VAL A 83 6.90 -20.72 10.49
N SER A 84 7.77 -20.45 11.46
CA SER A 84 8.09 -19.08 11.88
C SER A 84 8.69 -18.24 10.74
N GLN A 85 9.55 -18.85 9.90
CA GLN A 85 10.08 -18.17 8.70
C GLN A 85 8.98 -17.85 7.68
N ILE A 86 8.04 -18.76 7.44
CA ILE A 86 6.91 -18.53 6.53
C ILE A 86 6.00 -17.41 7.06
N LEU A 87 5.65 -17.44 8.34
CA LEU A 87 4.84 -16.40 8.99
C LEU A 87 5.54 -15.03 8.91
N LYS A 88 6.88 -15.02 9.07
CA LYS A 88 7.68 -13.81 8.86
C LYS A 88 7.62 -13.30 7.43
N ALA A 89 7.77 -14.19 6.45
CA ALA A 89 7.67 -13.81 5.04
C ALA A 89 6.28 -13.26 4.70
N ALA A 90 5.22 -13.88 5.23
CA ALA A 90 3.85 -13.41 5.05
C ALA A 90 3.66 -11.98 5.60
N SER A 91 4.10 -11.70 6.83
CA SER A 91 3.98 -10.35 7.40
C SER A 91 4.83 -9.31 6.67
N LEU A 92 6.01 -9.70 6.16
CA LEU A 92 6.86 -8.82 5.34
C LEU A 92 6.25 -8.46 3.98
N THR A 93 5.26 -9.21 3.48
CA THR A 93 4.57 -8.90 2.23
C THR A 93 3.85 -7.56 2.30
N TYR A 94 3.26 -7.22 3.47
CA TYR A 94 2.65 -5.92 3.69
C TYR A 94 3.68 -4.80 3.86
N VAL A 95 4.86 -5.10 4.46
CA VAL A 95 5.98 -4.14 4.53
C VAL A 95 6.42 -3.77 3.11
N SER A 96 6.58 -4.77 2.24
CA SER A 96 6.92 -4.58 0.84
C SER A 96 5.88 -3.74 0.11
N ALA A 97 4.58 -3.99 0.33
CA ALA A 97 3.50 -3.20 -0.26
C ALA A 97 3.54 -1.73 0.20
N ALA A 98 3.76 -1.47 1.50
CA ALA A 98 3.88 -0.11 2.03
C ALA A 98 5.10 0.62 1.45
N LEU A 99 6.25 -0.06 1.32
CA LEU A 99 7.44 0.51 0.67
C LEU A 99 7.19 0.81 -0.81
N ALA A 100 6.51 -0.09 -1.53
CA ALA A 100 6.14 0.13 -2.93
C ALA A 100 5.24 1.37 -3.09
N ASP A 101 4.34 1.62 -2.13
CA ASP A 101 3.49 2.81 -2.13
C ASP A 101 4.27 4.10 -1.93
N ILE A 102 5.24 4.09 -1.01
CA ILE A 102 6.16 5.22 -0.81
C ILE A 102 6.93 5.51 -2.11
N LEU A 103 7.48 4.48 -2.75
CA LEU A 103 8.20 4.63 -4.02
C LEU A 103 7.29 5.16 -5.14
N ASN A 104 6.06 4.68 -5.21
CA ASN A 104 5.11 5.14 -6.22
C ASN A 104 4.69 6.60 -6.00
N LEU A 105 4.48 7.01 -4.75
CA LEU A 105 4.23 8.41 -4.40
C LEU A 105 5.44 9.29 -4.75
N GLY A 106 6.66 8.84 -4.40
CA GLY A 106 7.90 9.53 -4.78
C GLY A 106 8.06 9.67 -6.29
N ARG A 107 7.74 8.63 -7.07
CA ARG A 107 7.72 8.68 -8.53
C ARG A 107 6.79 9.77 -9.06
N TRP A 108 5.58 9.87 -8.51
CA TRP A 108 4.64 10.93 -8.90
C TRP A 108 5.15 12.32 -8.56
N ILE A 109 5.75 12.52 -7.37
CA ILE A 109 6.38 13.80 -7.00
C ILE A 109 7.46 14.19 -8.00
N VAL A 110 8.36 13.27 -8.36
CA VAL A 110 9.43 13.53 -9.34
C VAL A 110 8.90 13.86 -10.73
N ILE A 111 7.83 13.18 -11.18
CA ILE A 111 7.19 13.48 -12.47
C ILE A 111 6.60 14.90 -12.44
N LEU A 112 6.01 15.31 -11.31
CA LEU A 112 5.39 16.62 -11.15
C LEU A 112 6.41 17.75 -11.00
N SER A 113 7.56 17.47 -10.38
CA SER A 113 8.64 18.43 -10.21
C SER A 113 9.48 18.62 -11.48
N ARG A 114 9.24 17.84 -12.54
CA ARG A 114 9.90 17.98 -13.85
C ARG A 114 9.18 18.94 -14.80
N ARG A 115 8.23 19.73 -14.27
CA ARG A 115 7.67 20.90 -14.93
C ARG A 115 8.41 22.15 -14.49
#